data_AF-A0A812NGS0-F1
#
_entry.id   AF-A0A812NGS0-F1
#
_cell.length_a   1.000
_cell.length_b   1.000
_cell.length_c   1.000
_cell.angle_alpha   90.00
_cell.angle_beta   90.00
_cell.angle_gamma   90.00
#
_symmetry.space_group_name_H-M   'P 1'
#
loop_
_entity.id
_entity.type
_entity.pdbx_description
1 polymer ?
#
loop_
_entity_poly.entity_id
_entity_poly.type
_entity_poly.pdbx_seq_one_letter_code
_entity_poly.pdbx_strand_id
1 'polypeptide(L)'
;MTTSPAQAGPEFGQNTCTDVQRFDELVITGQSMLLQMGKKPSSCAEVAPFCDGPEQFNARLVCPETCGCNDPMSGQLLLDAQDGCPRPACEATSVFQESLQNISCQDRSAPSLRADPAWNREWAMNLAYMSGLSKRLEAYYTAVKDLFMAAGCGAINHPLLWHPGFDRDWCVEARGIPKFALFCPETCGCTSNSSSGLRRGACPPSCSSAT
;
A
#
# COMPACT_ATOMS: atom_id res chain seq x y z
N MET A 1 34.14 -27.83 -25.42
CA MET A 1 33.81 -27.60 -24.00
C MET A 1 33.34 -26.16 -23.89
N THR A 2 32.03 -25.94 -23.95
CA THR A 2 31.40 -24.62 -23.84
C THR A 2 31.14 -24.35 -22.37
N THR A 3 31.97 -23.51 -21.75
CA THR A 3 31.75 -23.00 -20.40
C THR A 3 30.54 -22.09 -20.42
N SER A 4 29.45 -22.54 -19.79
CA SER A 4 28.27 -21.70 -19.54
C SER A 4 28.69 -20.50 -18.71
N PRO A 5 28.33 -19.25 -19.08
CA PRO A 5 28.66 -18.09 -18.29
C PRO A 5 27.97 -18.20 -16.93
N ALA A 6 28.74 -18.07 -15.86
CA ALA A 6 28.21 -17.92 -14.52
C ALA A 6 27.24 -16.74 -14.53
N GLN A 7 25.96 -17.00 -14.28
CA GLN A 7 24.98 -15.95 -14.09
C GLN A 7 25.45 -15.13 -12.89
N ALA A 8 25.78 -13.85 -13.14
CA ALA A 8 26.05 -12.91 -12.07
C ALA A 8 24.84 -12.97 -11.12
N GLY A 9 25.08 -13.35 -9.87
CA GLY A 9 24.03 -13.39 -8.86
C GLY A 9 23.36 -12.02 -8.76
N PRO A 10 22.07 -11.96 -8.40
CA PRO A 10 21.37 -10.70 -8.26
C PRO A 10 22.17 -9.76 -7.34
N GLU A 11 22.55 -8.59 -7.86
CA GLU A 11 23.28 -7.59 -7.09
C GLU A 11 22.47 -7.23 -5.85
N PHE A 12 23.11 -7.29 -4.70
CA PHE A 12 22.54 -6.90 -3.43
C PHE A 12 22.05 -5.44 -3.49
N GLY A 13 20.75 -5.22 -3.31
CA GLY A 13 20.12 -3.91 -3.52
C GLY A 13 19.30 -3.78 -4.81
N GLN A 14 19.01 -4.90 -5.48
CA GLN A 14 18.05 -4.91 -6.58
C GLN A 14 16.70 -4.39 -6.13
N ASN A 15 16.31 -3.24 -6.70
CA ASN A 15 14.96 -2.69 -6.66
C ASN A 15 14.00 -3.62 -7.43
N THR A 16 13.80 -4.85 -6.98
CA THR A 16 12.90 -5.85 -7.58
C THR A 16 11.71 -6.07 -6.66
N CYS A 17 10.57 -6.43 -7.24
CA CYS A 17 9.38 -6.77 -6.46
C CYS A 17 9.26 -8.26 -6.19
N THR A 18 10.37 -8.93 -5.89
CA THR A 18 10.36 -10.37 -5.63
C THR A 18 10.89 -10.63 -4.24
N ASP A 19 10.21 -11.50 -3.52
CA ASP A 19 10.65 -11.94 -2.20
C ASP A 19 12.04 -12.58 -2.26
N VAL A 20 12.92 -12.18 -1.34
CA VAL A 20 14.25 -12.77 -1.24
C VAL A 20 14.14 -14.24 -0.83
N GLN A 21 14.75 -15.10 -1.63
CA GLN A 21 14.75 -16.55 -1.39
C GLN A 21 15.87 -16.99 -0.44
N ARG A 22 16.91 -16.16 -0.27
CA ARG A 22 18.14 -16.48 0.45
C ARG A 22 18.47 -15.43 1.51
N PHE A 23 17.89 -15.59 2.69
CA PHE A 23 18.13 -14.69 3.82
C PHE A 23 19.56 -14.78 4.36
N ASP A 24 20.24 -15.91 4.17
CA ASP A 24 21.63 -16.13 4.57
C ASP A 24 22.57 -15.08 3.98
N GLU A 25 22.32 -14.62 2.76
CA GLU A 25 23.15 -13.65 2.05
C GLU A 25 22.89 -12.19 2.49
N LEU A 26 21.76 -11.89 3.16
CA LEU A 26 21.39 -10.54 3.60
C LEU A 26 22.18 -10.10 4.85
N VAL A 27 23.42 -9.66 4.67
CA VAL A 27 24.29 -9.26 5.80
C VAL A 27 23.77 -8.01 6.52
N ILE A 28 23.41 -6.94 5.79
CA ILE A 28 22.98 -5.67 6.39
C ILE A 28 21.54 -5.74 6.90
N THR A 29 20.62 -6.22 6.05
CA THR A 29 19.19 -6.31 6.40
C THR A 29 18.89 -7.41 7.40
N GLY A 30 19.71 -8.47 7.45
CA GLY A 30 19.55 -9.56 8.40
C GLY A 30 19.76 -9.12 9.86
N GLN A 31 20.62 -8.13 10.12
CA GLN A 31 20.90 -7.68 11.48
C GLN A 31 19.82 -6.73 12.02
N SER A 32 19.26 -5.86 11.18
CA SER A 32 18.10 -5.04 11.56
C SER A 32 16.84 -5.90 11.77
N MET A 33 16.62 -6.90 10.92
CA MET A 33 15.56 -7.89 11.12
C MET A 33 15.75 -8.72 12.38
N LEU A 34 16.98 -9.12 12.70
CA LEU A 34 17.29 -9.82 13.95
C LEU A 34 16.89 -9.00 15.18
N LEU A 35 17.10 -7.68 15.15
CA LEU A 35 16.68 -6.79 16.24
C LEU A 35 15.15 -6.71 16.35
N GLN A 36 14.43 -6.73 15.22
CA GLN A 36 12.96 -6.66 15.20
C GLN A 36 12.30 -7.99 15.58
N MET A 37 12.86 -9.12 15.15
CA MET A 37 12.26 -10.45 15.26
C MET A 37 12.86 -11.31 16.38
N GLY A 38 13.99 -10.89 16.97
CA GLY A 38 14.78 -11.68 17.91
C GLY A 38 15.51 -12.88 17.29
N LYS A 39 15.27 -13.17 16.00
CA LYS A 39 15.94 -14.19 15.20
C LYS A 39 16.12 -13.74 13.77
N LYS A 40 17.07 -14.34 13.05
CA LYS A 40 17.18 -14.14 11.59
C LYS A 40 16.03 -14.92 10.92
N PRO A 41 15.18 -14.28 10.11
CA PRO A 41 14.15 -15.00 9.36
C PRO A 41 14.78 -15.97 8.38
N SER A 42 14.12 -17.11 8.20
CA SER A 42 14.49 -18.13 7.21
C SER A 42 13.62 -18.08 5.95
N SER A 43 12.50 -17.37 5.99
CA SER A 43 11.58 -17.20 4.85
C SER A 43 10.74 -15.94 5.01
N CYS A 44 10.15 -15.47 3.91
CA CYS A 44 9.22 -14.33 3.94
C CYS A 44 7.93 -14.63 4.72
N ALA A 45 7.52 -15.90 4.81
CA ALA A 45 6.39 -16.30 5.68
C ALA A 45 6.63 -15.95 7.16
N GLU A 46 7.88 -16.01 7.64
CA GLU A 46 8.23 -15.58 9.01
C GLU A 46 8.25 -14.05 9.15
N VAL A 47 8.44 -13.33 8.05
CA VAL A 47 8.50 -11.86 7.99
C VAL A 47 7.10 -11.25 7.90
N ALA A 48 6.10 -11.97 7.36
CA ALA A 48 4.74 -11.49 7.14
C ALA A 48 4.10 -10.73 8.33
N PRO A 49 4.22 -11.19 9.60
CA PRO A 49 3.65 -10.48 10.75
C PRO A 49 4.24 -9.08 10.99
N PHE A 50 5.36 -8.77 10.35
CA PHE A 50 6.09 -7.52 10.50
C PHE A 50 5.81 -6.56 9.34
N CYS A 51 4.91 -6.83 8.39
CA CYS A 51 4.75 -5.96 7.23
C CYS A 51 4.09 -4.59 7.51
N ASP A 52 3.32 -4.45 8.60
CA ASP A 52 2.33 -3.36 8.74
C ASP A 52 2.80 -2.15 9.58
N GLY A 53 3.95 -2.24 10.25
CA GLY A 53 4.44 -1.15 11.10
C GLY A 53 5.24 -0.08 10.33
N PRO A 54 5.22 1.20 10.74
CA PRO A 54 6.02 2.25 10.11
C PRO A 54 7.52 1.93 10.14
N GLU A 55 8.02 1.38 11.25
CA GLU A 55 9.43 0.99 11.43
C GLU A 55 9.81 -0.30 10.69
N GLN A 56 8.87 -0.96 10.04
CA GLN A 56 9.07 -2.27 9.43
C GLN A 56 9.51 -2.20 7.96
N PHE A 57 10.32 -1.19 7.65
CA PHE A 57 10.91 -0.96 6.34
C PHE A 57 11.60 -2.22 5.78
N ASN A 58 12.39 -2.90 6.63
CA ASN A 58 13.16 -4.06 6.20
C ASN A 58 12.28 -5.21 5.75
N ALA A 59 11.16 -5.45 6.45
CA ALA A 59 10.22 -6.51 6.09
C ALA A 59 9.74 -6.34 4.65
N ARG A 60 9.35 -5.11 4.28
CA ARG A 60 8.85 -4.77 2.95
C ARG A 60 9.95 -4.76 1.89
N LEU A 61 11.16 -4.35 2.26
CA LEU A 61 12.30 -4.35 1.34
C LEU A 61 12.73 -5.77 0.95
N VAL A 62 12.71 -6.70 1.90
CA VAL A 62 13.17 -8.08 1.67
C VAL A 62 12.05 -8.97 1.15
N CYS A 63 10.81 -8.69 1.56
CA CYS A 63 9.63 -9.49 1.21
C CYS A 63 8.51 -8.62 0.63
N PRO A 64 8.76 -7.91 -0.49
CA PRO A 64 7.77 -7.00 -1.05
C PRO A 64 6.48 -7.71 -1.49
N GLU A 65 6.54 -8.94 -1.99
CA GLU A 65 5.34 -9.68 -2.41
C GLU A 65 4.56 -10.17 -1.20
N THR A 66 5.23 -10.78 -0.22
CA THR A 66 4.58 -11.22 1.02
C THR A 66 3.96 -10.04 1.78
N CYS A 67 4.58 -8.86 1.76
CA CYS A 67 4.02 -7.67 2.38
C CYS A 67 2.93 -6.98 1.54
N GLY A 68 2.70 -7.42 0.30
CA GLY A 68 1.64 -6.91 -0.58
C GLY A 68 2.01 -5.68 -1.40
N CYS A 69 3.30 -5.37 -1.57
CA CYS A 69 3.75 -4.26 -2.42
C CYS A 69 3.39 -4.47 -3.90
N ASN A 70 3.22 -5.72 -4.36
CA ASN A 70 2.86 -6.09 -5.74
C ASN A 70 1.34 -6.17 -6.00
N ASP A 71 0.50 -5.83 -5.02
CA ASP A 71 -0.96 -5.84 -5.18
C ASP A 71 -1.57 -4.52 -4.70
N PRO A 72 -2.19 -3.71 -5.58
CA PRO A 72 -2.81 -2.44 -5.20
C PRO A 72 -3.95 -2.60 -4.19
N MET A 73 -4.54 -3.79 -4.08
CA MET A 73 -5.66 -4.12 -3.19
C MET A 73 -5.22 -4.91 -1.95
N SER A 74 -3.92 -4.96 -1.63
CA SER A 74 -3.42 -5.70 -0.45
C SER A 74 -3.67 -5.03 0.90
N GLY A 75 -4.08 -3.75 0.88
CA GLY A 75 -4.19 -2.89 2.06
C GLY A 75 -2.85 -2.35 2.58
N GLN A 76 -1.76 -2.58 1.85
CA GLN A 76 -0.44 -2.04 2.18
C GLN A 76 -0.39 -0.53 1.91
N LEU A 77 -0.29 0.28 2.98
CA LEU A 77 -0.30 1.74 2.89
C LEU A 77 1.07 2.34 2.56
N LEU A 78 2.13 1.71 3.04
CA LEU A 78 3.50 2.22 3.00
C LEU A 78 4.23 1.61 1.79
N LEU A 79 3.98 2.18 0.62
CA LEU A 79 4.38 1.62 -0.69
C LEU A 79 5.54 2.32 -1.38
N ASP A 80 6.04 3.42 -0.84
CA ASP A 80 7.16 4.13 -1.46
C ASP A 80 8.50 3.45 -1.17
N ALA A 81 9.52 3.75 -1.98
CA ALA A 81 10.87 3.20 -1.79
C ALA A 81 11.45 3.53 -0.40
N GLN A 82 11.15 4.72 0.13
CA GLN A 82 11.54 5.14 1.48
C GLN A 82 10.82 4.38 2.61
N ASP A 83 9.75 3.68 2.26
CA ASP A 83 8.95 2.86 3.17
C ASP A 83 9.27 1.37 3.03
N GLY A 84 10.11 0.99 2.07
CA GLY A 84 10.62 -0.37 1.88
C GLY A 84 10.01 -1.09 0.69
N CYS A 85 8.97 -0.56 0.04
CA CYS A 85 8.44 -1.17 -1.17
C CYS A 85 9.16 -0.61 -2.42
N PRO A 86 9.71 -1.46 -3.32
CA PRO A 86 10.32 -1.04 -4.58
C PRO A 86 9.24 -0.72 -5.63
N ARG A 87 8.46 0.32 -5.36
CA ARG A 87 7.23 0.67 -6.09
C ARG A 87 7.32 0.57 -7.61
N PRO A 88 8.32 1.17 -8.31
CA PRO A 88 8.34 1.12 -9.76
C PRO A 88 8.48 -0.30 -10.31
N ALA A 89 9.20 -1.18 -9.60
CA ALA A 89 9.35 -2.58 -9.99
C ALA A 89 8.09 -3.38 -9.66
N CYS A 90 7.41 -3.08 -8.55
CA CYS A 90 6.17 -3.74 -8.16
C CYS A 90 5.01 -3.40 -9.11
N GLU A 91 4.85 -2.12 -9.43
CA GLU A 91 3.83 -1.66 -10.37
C GLU A 91 4.06 -2.23 -11.77
N ALA A 92 5.30 -2.54 -12.16
CA ALA A 92 5.61 -3.16 -13.44
C ALA A 92 5.31 -4.67 -13.52
N THR A 93 4.95 -5.33 -12.40
CA THR A 93 4.64 -6.78 -12.40
C THR A 93 3.29 -7.05 -13.07
N SER A 94 3.14 -8.23 -13.67
CA SER A 94 1.85 -8.65 -14.23
C SER A 94 0.78 -8.79 -13.16
N VAL A 95 1.13 -9.28 -11.96
CA VAL A 95 0.23 -9.42 -10.81
C VAL A 95 -0.38 -8.07 -10.44
N PHE A 96 0.44 -7.02 -10.31
CA PHE A 96 -0.03 -5.69 -9.99
C PHE A 96 -0.97 -5.14 -11.08
N GLN A 97 -0.55 -5.25 -12.35
CA GLN A 97 -1.32 -4.73 -13.48
C GLN A 97 -2.65 -5.46 -13.66
N GLU A 98 -2.68 -6.78 -13.52
CA GLU A 98 -3.91 -7.59 -13.58
C GLU A 98 -4.83 -7.27 -12.42
N SER A 99 -4.31 -7.16 -11.18
CA SER A 99 -5.11 -6.76 -10.02
C SER A 99 -5.72 -5.37 -10.24
N LEU A 100 -4.92 -4.40 -10.67
CA LEU A 100 -5.34 -3.03 -10.95
C LEU A 100 -6.42 -2.94 -12.04
N GLN A 101 -6.30 -3.73 -13.12
CA GLN A 101 -7.28 -3.78 -14.22
C GLN A 101 -8.62 -4.39 -13.79
N ASN A 102 -8.61 -5.31 -12.83
CA ASN A 102 -9.79 -6.02 -12.35
C ASN A 102 -10.57 -5.26 -11.26
N ILE A 103 -10.11 -4.08 -10.84
CA ILE A 103 -10.82 -3.25 -9.87
C ILE A 103 -12.12 -2.74 -10.50
N SER A 104 -13.24 -2.99 -9.81
CA SER A 104 -14.57 -2.47 -10.17
C SER A 104 -14.58 -0.95 -10.16
N CYS A 105 -15.30 -0.34 -11.10
CA CYS A 105 -15.50 1.10 -11.18
C CYS A 105 -16.67 1.63 -10.36
N GLN A 106 -17.32 0.77 -9.57
CA GLN A 106 -18.42 1.11 -8.68
C GLN A 106 -17.90 1.29 -7.26
N ASP A 107 -18.49 2.25 -6.53
CA ASP A 107 -18.20 2.42 -5.12
C ASP A 107 -18.60 1.17 -4.33
N ARG A 108 -17.72 0.70 -3.45
CA ARG A 108 -18.07 -0.37 -2.51
C ARG A 108 -18.99 0.17 -1.42
N SER A 109 -20.03 -0.61 -1.08
CA SER A 109 -20.92 -0.26 0.02
C SER A 109 -20.19 -0.28 1.37
N ALA A 110 -20.66 0.51 2.34
CA ALA A 110 -20.04 0.54 3.68
C ALA A 110 -19.97 -0.84 4.37
N PRO A 111 -21.00 -1.71 4.31
CA PRO A 111 -20.87 -3.07 4.83
C PRO A 111 -19.81 -3.91 4.10
N SER A 112 -19.67 -3.75 2.78
CA SER A 112 -18.65 -4.45 1.99
C SER A 112 -17.25 -4.00 2.39
N LEU A 113 -17.01 -2.68 2.51
CA LEU A 113 -15.74 -2.11 2.96
C LEU A 113 -15.36 -2.59 4.36
N ARG A 114 -16.30 -2.59 5.32
CA ARG A 114 -16.03 -3.09 6.68
C ARG A 114 -15.63 -4.56 6.72
N ALA A 115 -16.17 -5.37 5.79
CA ALA A 115 -15.84 -6.79 5.69
C ALA A 115 -14.53 -7.06 4.92
N ASP A 116 -13.99 -6.05 4.22
CA ASP A 116 -12.81 -6.17 3.39
C ASP A 116 -11.52 -6.13 4.24
N PRO A 117 -10.69 -7.20 4.24
CA PRO A 117 -9.43 -7.22 4.98
C PRO A 117 -8.45 -6.12 4.55
N ALA A 118 -8.38 -5.79 3.27
CA ALA A 118 -7.44 -4.80 2.73
C ALA A 118 -7.78 -3.40 3.23
N TRP A 119 -9.06 -3.04 3.21
CA TRP A 119 -9.57 -1.79 3.75
C TRP A 119 -9.25 -1.64 5.24
N ASN A 120 -9.49 -2.70 6.02
CA ASN A 120 -9.22 -2.71 7.45
C ASN A 120 -7.72 -2.60 7.75
N ARG A 121 -6.87 -3.30 6.98
CA ARG A 121 -5.41 -3.25 7.10
C ARG A 121 -4.89 -1.84 6.80
N GLU A 122 -5.35 -1.21 5.73
CA GLU A 122 -4.91 0.13 5.35
C GLU A 122 -5.23 1.18 6.43
N TRP A 123 -6.42 1.09 7.03
CA TRP A 123 -6.80 1.94 8.17
C TRP A 123 -5.98 1.64 9.44
N ALA A 124 -5.68 0.38 9.71
CA ALA A 124 -4.83 0.02 10.85
C ALA A 124 -3.42 0.60 10.70
N MET A 125 -2.84 0.49 9.51
CA MET A 125 -1.55 1.09 9.16
C MET A 125 -1.57 2.62 9.21
N ASN A 126 -2.63 3.25 8.69
CA ASN A 126 -2.80 4.70 8.74
C ASN A 126 -2.80 5.20 10.18
N LEU A 127 -3.57 4.57 11.07
CA LEU A 127 -3.58 4.93 12.49
C LEU A 127 -2.22 4.71 13.13
N ALA A 128 -1.57 3.57 12.89
CA ALA A 128 -0.23 3.32 13.44
C ALA A 128 0.79 4.38 13.00
N TYR A 129 0.75 4.77 11.72
CA TYR A 129 1.59 5.83 11.17
C TYR A 129 1.30 7.20 11.81
N MET A 130 0.03 7.61 11.85
CA MET A 130 -0.38 8.91 12.39
C MET A 130 -0.15 9.05 13.90
N SER A 131 -0.33 7.95 14.66
CA SER A 131 -0.03 7.90 16.09
C SER A 131 1.45 8.08 16.41
N GLY A 132 2.34 7.65 15.51
CA GLY A 132 3.78 7.91 15.62
C GLY A 132 4.15 9.39 15.46
N LEU A 133 3.30 10.19 14.80
CA LEU A 133 3.55 11.60 14.54
C LEU A 133 3.04 12.53 15.66
N SER A 134 1.80 12.34 16.13
CA SER A 134 1.29 13.05 17.32
C SER A 134 -0.03 12.48 17.84
N LYS A 135 -0.31 12.69 19.14
CA LYS A 135 -1.61 12.34 19.76
C LYS A 135 -2.80 13.11 19.17
N ARG A 136 -2.58 14.32 18.67
CA ARG A 136 -3.62 15.10 18.00
C ARG A 136 -4.03 14.45 16.66
N LEU A 137 -3.05 13.98 15.90
CA LEU A 137 -3.30 13.28 14.63
C LEU A 137 -3.97 11.93 14.86
N GLU A 138 -3.53 11.17 15.85
CA GLU A 138 -4.18 9.92 16.27
C GLU A 138 -5.69 10.12 16.52
N ALA A 139 -6.06 11.10 17.34
CA ALA A 139 -7.46 11.39 17.64
C ALA A 139 -8.25 11.82 16.39
N TYR A 140 -7.67 12.67 15.55
CA TYR A 140 -8.31 13.12 14.30
C TYR A 140 -8.54 11.95 13.33
N TYR A 141 -7.50 11.16 13.04
CA TYR A 141 -7.60 10.04 12.11
C TYR A 141 -8.44 8.88 12.66
N THR A 142 -8.57 8.73 13.99
CA THR A 142 -9.54 7.80 14.59
C THR A 142 -10.97 8.22 14.25
N ALA A 143 -11.32 9.50 14.43
CA ALA A 143 -12.64 10.01 14.07
C ALA A 143 -12.91 9.91 12.56
N VAL A 144 -11.90 10.15 11.72
CA VAL A 144 -12.01 9.98 10.27
C VAL A 144 -12.22 8.51 9.90
N LYS A 145 -11.45 7.58 10.48
CA LYS A 145 -11.65 6.13 10.28
C LYS A 145 -13.08 5.73 10.64
N ASP A 146 -13.57 6.14 11.81
CA ASP A 146 -14.91 5.78 12.27
C ASP A 146 -15.99 6.28 11.31
N LEU A 147 -15.83 7.50 10.79
CA LEU A 147 -16.69 8.06 9.75
C LEU A 147 -16.68 7.20 8.47
N PHE A 148 -15.50 6.82 7.98
CA PHE A 148 -15.37 5.96 6.79
C PHE A 148 -15.90 4.55 7.03
N MET A 149 -15.72 3.98 8.22
CA MET A 149 -16.30 2.69 8.59
C MET A 149 -17.82 2.75 8.65
N ALA A 150 -18.41 3.88 9.06
CA ALA A 150 -19.85 4.05 9.12
C ALA A 150 -20.47 4.32 7.73
N ALA A 151 -19.94 5.30 7.00
CA ALA A 151 -20.53 5.86 5.80
C ALA A 151 -19.95 5.29 4.48
N GLY A 152 -18.85 4.55 4.53
CA GLY A 152 -18.14 4.09 3.33
C GLY A 152 -17.65 5.25 2.47
N CYS A 153 -17.83 5.14 1.15
CA CYS A 153 -17.41 6.17 0.20
C CYS A 153 -18.08 7.55 0.42
N GLY A 154 -19.29 7.58 0.99
CA GLY A 154 -19.99 8.83 1.31
C GLY A 154 -19.26 9.73 2.31
N ALA A 155 -18.32 9.18 3.08
CA ALA A 155 -17.50 9.93 4.03
C ALA A 155 -16.65 11.02 3.35
N ILE A 156 -16.25 10.86 2.08
CA ILE A 156 -15.41 11.81 1.33
C ILE A 156 -16.04 13.22 1.29
N ASN A 157 -17.37 13.29 1.29
CA ASN A 157 -18.10 14.56 1.25
C ASN A 157 -18.37 15.17 2.64
N HIS A 158 -17.88 14.54 3.71
CA HIS A 158 -18.20 14.97 5.07
C HIS A 158 -17.35 16.18 5.50
N PRO A 159 -17.95 17.21 6.15
CA PRO A 159 -17.23 18.43 6.55
C PRO A 159 -16.01 18.21 7.45
N LEU A 160 -15.96 17.11 8.21
CA LEU A 160 -14.80 16.75 9.05
C LEU A 160 -13.50 16.66 8.24
N LEU A 161 -13.57 16.26 6.97
CA LEU A 161 -12.41 16.09 6.10
C LEU A 161 -11.84 17.40 5.56
N TRP A 162 -12.59 18.50 5.67
CA TRP A 162 -12.28 19.83 5.11
C TRP A 162 -11.75 20.80 6.18
N HIS A 163 -11.15 20.27 7.26
CA HIS A 163 -10.61 21.11 8.33
C HIS A 163 -9.39 21.90 7.84
N PRO A 164 -9.30 23.22 8.11
CA PRO A 164 -8.09 24.01 7.83
C PRO A 164 -6.82 23.33 8.38
N GLY A 165 -5.83 23.11 7.51
CA GLY A 165 -4.60 22.38 7.81
C GLY A 165 -4.61 20.88 7.47
N PHE A 166 -5.77 20.34 7.09
CA PHE A 166 -5.95 18.96 6.62
C PHE A 166 -6.66 18.86 5.28
N ASP A 167 -6.92 19.99 4.62
CA ASP A 167 -7.54 20.05 3.30
C ASP A 167 -6.64 19.31 2.29
N ARG A 168 -7.05 18.09 1.96
CA ARG A 168 -6.37 17.21 1.01
C ARG A 168 -7.44 16.51 0.20
N ASP A 169 -7.14 16.31 -1.07
CA ASP A 169 -7.95 15.46 -1.91
C ASP A 169 -7.72 13.99 -1.50
N TRP A 170 -8.68 13.42 -0.78
CA TRP A 170 -8.64 12.01 -0.34
C TRP A 170 -8.67 11.02 -1.51
N CYS A 171 -8.99 11.48 -2.71
CA CYS A 171 -8.94 10.65 -3.92
C CYS A 171 -7.58 10.68 -4.63
N VAL A 172 -6.61 11.44 -4.11
CA VAL A 172 -5.24 11.45 -4.60
C VAL A 172 -4.36 10.66 -3.65
N GLU A 173 -3.59 9.73 -4.21
CA GLU A 173 -2.64 8.95 -3.43
C GLU A 173 -1.60 9.87 -2.78
N ALA A 174 -1.40 9.69 -1.48
CA ALA A 174 -0.38 10.38 -0.71
C ALA A 174 0.16 9.44 0.37
N ARG A 175 1.43 9.62 0.73
CA ARG A 175 2.07 8.79 1.76
C ARG A 175 1.27 8.83 3.07
N GLY A 176 0.93 7.64 3.57
CA GLY A 176 0.17 7.49 4.80
C GLY A 176 -1.31 7.85 4.67
N ILE A 177 -1.85 8.07 3.46
CA ILE A 177 -3.28 8.26 3.20
C ILE A 177 -3.81 7.04 2.44
N PRO A 178 -4.93 6.43 2.89
CA PRO A 178 -5.51 5.30 2.19
C PRO A 178 -5.86 5.58 0.72
N LYS A 179 -5.85 4.55 -0.13
CA LYS A 179 -6.09 4.63 -1.58
C LYS A 179 -7.57 4.63 -1.93
N PHE A 180 -8.30 5.66 -1.52
CA PHE A 180 -9.75 5.69 -1.66
C PHE A 180 -10.26 5.52 -3.08
N ALA A 181 -9.55 6.03 -4.10
CA ALA A 181 -9.96 5.91 -5.49
C ALA A 181 -10.05 4.44 -6.00
N LEU A 182 -9.37 3.48 -5.34
CA LEU A 182 -9.45 2.06 -5.66
C LEU A 182 -10.68 1.38 -5.03
N PHE A 183 -11.20 1.94 -3.94
CA PHE A 183 -12.36 1.43 -3.20
C PHE A 183 -13.66 2.20 -3.52
N CYS A 184 -13.52 3.46 -3.91
CA CYS A 184 -14.58 4.45 -4.14
C CYS A 184 -14.39 5.21 -5.47
N PRO A 185 -14.32 4.53 -6.63
CA PRO A 185 -13.99 5.17 -7.88
C PRO A 185 -15.04 6.19 -8.35
N GLU A 186 -16.33 5.97 -8.10
CA GLU A 186 -17.40 6.89 -8.52
C GLU A 186 -17.38 8.16 -7.70
N THR A 187 -17.32 8.05 -6.37
CA THR A 187 -17.18 9.22 -5.48
C THR A 187 -15.90 10.00 -5.79
N CYS A 188 -14.82 9.31 -6.18
CA CYS A 188 -13.58 9.94 -6.59
C CYS A 188 -13.56 10.49 -8.04
N GLY A 189 -14.62 10.25 -8.82
CA GLY A 189 -14.79 10.76 -10.18
C GLY A 189 -14.00 10.00 -11.26
N CYS A 190 -13.59 8.76 -11.00
CA CYS A 190 -12.80 7.93 -11.89
C CYS A 190 -13.54 7.47 -13.16
N THR A 191 -14.87 7.60 -13.19
CA THR A 191 -15.73 7.23 -14.33
C THR A 191 -15.93 8.36 -15.34
N SER A 192 -15.36 9.54 -15.09
CA SER A 192 -15.59 10.72 -15.93
C SER A 192 -14.32 11.10 -16.70
N ASN A 193 -14.49 11.59 -17.93
CA ASN A 193 -13.44 12.34 -18.67
C ASN A 193 -12.96 13.59 -17.90
N SER A 194 -13.57 13.89 -16.75
CA SER A 194 -13.30 15.02 -15.88
C SER A 194 -12.33 14.71 -14.74
N SER A 195 -11.66 13.55 -14.73
CA SER A 195 -10.55 13.34 -13.79
C SER A 195 -9.51 14.44 -14.05
N SER A 196 -9.42 15.41 -13.13
CA SER A 196 -8.34 16.40 -13.14
C SER A 196 -7.02 15.63 -13.20
N GLY A 197 -6.02 16.18 -13.89
CA GLY A 197 -4.79 15.43 -14.20
C GLY A 197 -4.11 14.79 -12.97
N LEU A 198 -4.35 15.36 -11.78
CA LEU A 198 -3.88 14.87 -10.48
C LEU A 198 -4.49 13.53 -10.04
N ARG A 199 -5.72 13.22 -10.44
CA ARG A 199 -6.41 11.96 -10.08
C ARG A 199 -6.14 10.81 -11.03
N ARG A 200 -5.55 11.07 -12.21
CA ARG A 200 -5.31 10.04 -13.24
C ARG A 200 -4.39 8.91 -12.78
N GLY A 201 -3.48 9.17 -11.83
CA GLY A 201 -2.62 8.13 -11.26
C GLY A 201 -3.28 7.29 -10.16
N ALA A 202 -4.38 7.76 -9.57
CA ALA A 202 -5.05 7.10 -8.44
C ALA A 202 -6.24 6.23 -8.87
N CYS A 203 -6.85 6.54 -10.02
CA CYS A 203 -8.01 5.81 -10.53
C CYS A 203 -7.62 4.49 -11.22
N PRO A 204 -8.44 3.43 -11.10
CA PRO A 204 -8.24 2.23 -11.89
C PRO A 204 -8.32 2.54 -13.40
N PRO A 205 -7.40 1.99 -14.22
CA PRO A 205 -7.33 2.28 -15.65
C PRO A 205 -8.59 1.80 -16.39
N SER A 206 -9.23 0.73 -15.91
CA SER A 206 -10.50 0.19 -16.44
C SER A 206 -11.64 1.21 -16.40
N CYS A 207 -11.61 2.18 -15.47
CA CYS A 207 -12.68 3.17 -15.30
C CYS A 207 -12.59 4.35 -16.26
N SER A 208 -11.40 4.60 -16.81
CA SER A 208 -11.19 5.68 -17.78
C SER A 208 -11.70 5.36 -19.19
N SER A 209 -11.91 4.07 -19.50
CA SER A 209 -12.27 3.58 -20.83
C SER A 209 -13.74 3.15 -20.95
N ALA A 210 -14.51 3.18 -19.87
CA ALA A 210 -15.92 2.83 -19.85
C ALA A 210 -16.75 4.00 -20.42
N THR A 211 -16.74 4.15 -21.75
CA THR A 211 -17.61 5.08 -22.50
C THR A 211 -18.55 4.30 -23.40
#